data_AF-A0A2E8PS64-F1
#
_entry.id   AF-A0A2E8PS64-F1
#
_cell.length_a   1.000
_cell.length_b   1.000
_cell.length_c   1.000
_cell.angle_alpha   90.00
_cell.angle_beta   90.00
_cell.angle_gamma   90.00
#
_symmetry.space_group_name_H-M   'P 1'
#
loop_
_entity.id
_entity.type
_entity.pdbx_description
1 polymer ?
#
loop_
_entity_poly.entity_id
_entity_poly.type
_entity_poly.pdbx_seq_one_letter_code
_entity_poly.pdbx_strand_id
1 'polypeptide(L)'
;MHIPDQESRGHVSPTRIYIFAGLALYALTILTVAASYMDTGSMLVNVLIAMAIATVKAFVVLWYFMHMKYEDKIVWLYGIWYPIILFCILIGSMFLDVFNRVKVGPDALQNQPTQETLLLDRDIR
;
A
#
# COMPACT_ATOMS: atom_id res chain seq x y z
N MET A 1 -19.13 -45.35 -31.40
CA MET A 1 -19.13 -44.53 -30.18
C MET A 1 -18.08 -43.43 -30.39
N HIS A 2 -18.48 -42.28 -30.92
CA HIS A 2 -17.60 -41.14 -31.22
C HIS A 2 -17.71 -40.16 -30.06
N ILE A 3 -16.61 -39.93 -29.34
CA ILE A 3 -16.54 -38.92 -28.29
C ILE A 3 -16.15 -37.63 -29.00
N PRO A 4 -17.02 -36.59 -29.03
CA PRO A 4 -16.64 -35.30 -29.59
C PRO A 4 -15.48 -34.73 -28.78
N ASP A 5 -14.45 -34.30 -29.50
CA ASP A 5 -13.31 -33.56 -29.01
C ASP A 5 -13.77 -32.25 -28.34
N GLN A 6 -13.37 -32.08 -27.08
CA GLN A 6 -13.61 -30.85 -26.34
C GLN A 6 -12.73 -29.76 -26.94
N GLU A 7 -13.28 -28.97 -27.85
CA GLU A 7 -12.69 -27.73 -28.37
C GLU A 7 -12.36 -26.83 -27.17
N SER A 8 -11.09 -26.77 -26.79
CA SER A 8 -10.59 -25.85 -25.76
C SER A 8 -10.68 -24.44 -26.32
N ARG A 9 -11.87 -23.84 -26.20
CA ARG A 9 -12.09 -22.43 -26.48
C ARG A 9 -11.33 -21.63 -25.45
N GLY A 10 -10.09 -21.29 -25.80
CA GLY A 10 -9.25 -20.38 -25.04
C GLY A 10 -10.04 -19.09 -24.81
N HIS A 11 -10.61 -18.94 -23.62
CA HIS A 11 -11.12 -17.69 -23.10
C HIS A 11 -9.91 -16.79 -22.82
N VAL A 12 -9.29 -16.29 -23.89
CA VAL A 12 -8.28 -15.24 -23.83
C VAL A 12 -9.01 -13.97 -23.40
N SER A 13 -8.95 -13.68 -22.11
CA SER A 13 -9.26 -12.36 -21.60
C SER A 13 -8.43 -11.33 -22.38
N PRO A 14 -8.98 -10.16 -22.71
CA PRO A 14 -8.29 -9.19 -23.56
C PRO A 14 -7.10 -8.59 -22.79
N THR A 15 -5.92 -9.22 -22.93
CA THR A 15 -4.63 -8.82 -22.36
C THR A 15 -4.31 -7.34 -22.65
N ARG A 16 -4.84 -6.83 -23.77
CA ARG A 16 -4.71 -5.43 -24.22
C ARG A 16 -5.22 -4.43 -23.18
N ILE A 17 -6.29 -4.73 -22.44
CA ILE A 17 -6.83 -3.83 -21.41
C ILE A 17 -5.84 -3.68 -20.25
N TYR A 18 -5.24 -4.78 -19.82
CA TYR A 18 -4.28 -4.78 -18.71
C TYR A 18 -2.97 -4.10 -19.07
N ILE A 19 -2.51 -4.27 -20.32
CA ILE A 19 -1.32 -3.57 -20.83
C ILE A 19 -1.57 -2.06 -20.87
N PHE A 20 -2.74 -1.62 -21.34
CA PHE A 20 -3.09 -0.19 -21.39
C PHE A 20 -3.18 0.42 -19.99
N ALA A 21 -3.81 -0.30 -19.04
CA ALA A 21 -3.88 0.12 -17.65
C ALA A 21 -2.48 0.18 -17.00
N GLY A 22 -1.62 -0.80 -17.27
CA GLY A 22 -0.24 -0.80 -16.80
C GLY A 22 0.56 0.41 -17.32
N LEU A 23 0.37 0.76 -18.60
CA LEU A 23 1.03 1.91 -19.21
C LEU A 23 0.50 3.24 -18.65
N ALA A 24 -0.80 3.34 -18.38
CA ALA A 24 -1.38 4.48 -17.67
C ALA A 24 -0.79 4.61 -16.24
N LEU A 25 -0.70 3.53 -15.48
CA LEU A 25 -0.08 3.54 -14.14
C LEU A 25 1.40 3.92 -14.19
N TYR A 26 2.12 3.49 -15.21
CA TYR A 26 3.52 3.86 -15.42
C TYR A 26 3.65 5.37 -15.67
N ALA A 27 2.81 5.93 -16.54
CA ALA A 27 2.76 7.37 -16.79
C ALA A 27 2.43 8.16 -15.51
N LEU A 28 1.44 7.71 -14.72
CA LEU A 28 1.11 8.33 -13.42
C LEU A 28 2.27 8.23 -12.42
N THR A 29 3.09 7.19 -12.49
CA THR A 29 4.26 7.05 -11.61
C THR A 29 5.36 8.04 -11.98
N ILE A 30 5.63 8.23 -13.28
CA ILE A 30 6.54 9.30 -13.75
C ILE A 30 6.01 10.66 -13.29
N LEU A 31 4.70 10.89 -13.41
CA LEU A 31 4.08 12.13 -12.96
C LEU A 31 4.25 12.35 -11.45
N THR A 32 4.12 11.32 -10.62
CA THR A 32 4.37 11.44 -9.16
C THR A 32 5.83 11.77 -8.85
N VAL A 33 6.77 11.18 -9.58
CA VAL A 33 8.20 11.46 -9.42
C VAL A 33 8.52 12.89 -9.85
N ALA A 34 7.96 13.34 -10.99
CA ALA A 34 8.09 14.71 -11.45
C ALA A 34 7.51 15.71 -10.44
N ALA A 35 6.31 15.44 -9.90
CA ALA A 35 5.71 16.25 -8.85
C ALA A 35 6.60 16.34 -7.60
N SER A 36 7.26 15.24 -7.22
CA SER A 36 8.20 15.23 -6.09
C SER A 36 9.43 16.13 -6.31
N TYR A 37 9.81 16.43 -7.55
CA TYR A 37 10.91 17.34 -7.85
C TYR A 37 10.47 18.82 -7.95
N MET A 38 9.16 19.10 -8.03
CA MET A 38 8.66 20.48 -8.11
C MET A 38 8.54 21.09 -6.72
N ASP A 39 9.62 21.69 -6.23
CA ASP A 39 9.64 22.43 -4.96
C ASP A 39 8.89 23.76 -5.09
N THR A 40 7.57 23.71 -4.98
CA THR A 40 6.70 24.90 -5.05
C THR A 40 6.65 25.61 -3.69
N GLY A 41 7.81 25.99 -3.12
CA GLY A 41 7.99 26.92 -1.98
C GLY A 41 7.23 26.69 -0.65
N SER A 42 6.25 25.79 -0.60
CA SER A 42 5.36 25.52 0.51
C SER A 42 5.15 24.01 0.58
N MET A 43 5.75 23.41 1.60
CA MET A 43 5.74 21.96 1.84
C MET A 43 4.33 21.36 1.79
N LEU A 44 3.32 22.10 2.26
CA LEU A 44 1.93 21.66 2.27
C LEU A 44 1.31 21.52 0.87
N VAL A 45 1.67 22.41 -0.07
CA VAL A 45 1.12 22.39 -1.43
C VAL A 45 1.66 21.19 -2.21
N ASN A 46 2.96 20.90 -2.06
CA ASN A 46 3.58 19.76 -2.73
C ASN A 46 3.00 18.43 -2.21
N VAL A 47 2.79 18.31 -0.90
CA VAL A 47 2.14 17.13 -0.29
C VAL A 47 0.71 16.95 -0.81
N LEU A 48 -0.07 18.03 -0.92
CA LEU A 48 -1.45 17.95 -1.42
C LEU A 48 -1.50 17.47 -2.87
N ILE A 49 -0.60 17.98 -3.72
CA ILE A 49 -0.47 17.54 -5.12
C ILE A 49 -0.08 16.06 -5.18
N ALA A 50 0.91 15.64 -4.40
CA ALA A 50 1.33 14.24 -4.33
C ALA A 50 0.19 13.30 -3.90
N MET A 51 -0.60 13.70 -2.89
CA MET A 51 -1.76 12.94 -2.42
C MET A 51 -2.89 12.88 -3.46
N ALA A 52 -3.14 13.96 -4.19
CA ALA A 52 -4.11 13.97 -5.28
C ALA A 52 -3.73 12.98 -6.38
N ILE A 53 -2.46 13.00 -6.83
CA ILE A 53 -1.97 12.09 -7.87
C ILE A 53 -1.99 10.64 -7.37
N ALA A 54 -1.60 10.40 -6.11
CA ALA A 54 -1.67 9.08 -5.48
C ALA A 54 -3.10 8.53 -5.46
N THR A 55 -4.10 9.37 -5.17
CA THR A 55 -5.53 8.99 -5.17
C THR A 55 -6.00 8.59 -6.58
N VAL A 56 -5.64 9.36 -7.60
CA VAL A 56 -5.98 9.02 -9.00
C VAL A 56 -5.33 7.70 -9.41
N LYS A 57 -4.06 7.47 -9.02
CA LYS A 57 -3.38 6.20 -9.26
C LYS A 57 -4.10 5.02 -8.61
N ALA A 58 -4.50 5.16 -7.34
CA ALA A 58 -5.26 4.14 -6.62
C ALA A 58 -6.60 3.82 -7.32
N PHE A 59 -7.28 4.84 -7.83
CA PHE A 59 -8.55 4.67 -8.55
C PHE A 59 -8.39 3.91 -9.88
N VAL A 60 -7.33 4.19 -10.64
CA VAL A 60 -7.01 3.43 -11.87
C VAL A 60 -6.70 1.97 -11.55
N VAL A 61 -5.98 1.70 -10.45
CA VAL A 61 -5.72 0.32 -9.98
C VAL A 61 -7.05 -0.39 -9.66
N LEU A 62 -7.92 0.27 -8.88
CA LEU A 62 -9.21 -0.31 -8.46
C LEU A 62 -10.10 -0.64 -9.66
N TRP A 63 -10.14 0.26 -10.65
CA TRP A 63 -10.98 0.10 -11.83
C TRP A 63 -10.45 -0.97 -12.79
N TYR A 64 -9.15 -0.96 -13.11
CA TYR A 64 -8.61 -1.81 -14.16
C TYR A 64 -8.04 -3.15 -13.67
N PHE A 65 -7.35 -3.18 -12.53
CA PHE A 65 -6.69 -4.40 -12.03
C PHE A 65 -7.61 -5.23 -11.13
N MET A 66 -8.56 -4.59 -10.43
CA MET A 66 -9.40 -5.25 -9.43
C MET A 66 -10.73 -5.80 -9.93
N HIS A 67 -10.87 -6.03 -11.23
CA HIS A 67 -12.03 -6.71 -11.80
C HIS A 67 -13.28 -5.81 -11.97
N MET A 68 -13.22 -4.80 -12.86
CA MET A 68 -14.40 -4.02 -13.24
C MET A 68 -14.70 -4.08 -14.74
N LYS A 69 -14.66 -5.27 -15.32
CA LYS A 69 -15.28 -5.48 -16.63
C LYS A 69 -15.83 -6.89 -16.91
N TYR A 70 -15.42 -7.93 -16.19
CA TYR A 70 -15.67 -9.31 -16.65
C TYR A 70 -16.30 -10.31 -15.65
N GLU A 71 -16.56 -9.97 -14.38
CA GLU A 71 -17.00 -10.96 -13.38
C GLU A 71 -18.12 -10.45 -12.43
N ASP A 72 -18.74 -11.42 -11.75
CA ASP A 72 -19.96 -11.30 -10.97
C ASP A 72 -19.90 -10.23 -9.87
N LYS A 73 -21.06 -9.59 -9.60
CA LYS A 73 -21.22 -8.50 -8.62
C LYS A 73 -20.70 -8.83 -7.21
N ILE A 74 -20.63 -10.10 -6.84
CA ILE A 74 -20.16 -10.55 -5.52
C ILE A 74 -18.64 -10.42 -5.41
N VAL A 75 -17.90 -10.77 -6.47
CA VAL A 75 -16.44 -10.60 -6.54
C VAL A 75 -16.06 -9.13 -6.57
N TRP A 76 -16.85 -8.30 -7.27
CA TRP A 76 -16.69 -6.84 -7.27
C TRP A 76 -16.82 -6.22 -5.87
N LEU A 77 -17.81 -6.68 -5.09
CA LEU A 77 -18.01 -6.20 -3.72
C LEU A 77 -16.80 -6.57 -2.83
N TYR A 78 -16.36 -7.82 -2.86
CA TYR A 78 -15.18 -8.23 -2.10
C TYR A 78 -13.90 -7.53 -2.56
N GLY A 79 -13.73 -7.33 -3.86
CA GLY A 79 -12.58 -6.65 -4.46
C GLY A 79 -12.44 -5.20 -4.01
N ILE A 80 -13.55 -4.49 -3.75
CA ILE A 80 -13.50 -3.10 -3.26
C ILE A 80 -13.48 -3.01 -1.74
N TRP A 81 -14.31 -3.80 -1.04
CA TRP A 81 -14.44 -3.71 0.41
C TRP A 81 -13.19 -4.19 1.14
N TYR A 82 -12.57 -5.28 0.68
CA TYR A 82 -11.38 -5.83 1.32
C TYR A 82 -10.19 -4.86 1.36
N PRO A 83 -9.72 -4.25 0.24
CA PRO A 83 -8.60 -3.34 0.28
C PRO A 83 -8.91 -2.03 1.00
N ILE A 84 -10.15 -1.53 0.94
CA ILE A 84 -10.54 -0.31 1.66
C ILE A 84 -10.51 -0.54 3.17
N ILE A 85 -11.08 -1.65 3.65
CA ILE A 85 -11.04 -2.02 5.06
C ILE A 85 -9.58 -2.19 5.52
N LEU A 86 -8.78 -2.92 4.74
CA LEU A 86 -7.37 -3.14 5.05
C LEU A 86 -6.56 -1.84 5.07
N PHE A 87 -6.80 -0.94 4.10
CA PHE A 87 -6.18 0.37 4.05
C PHE A 87 -6.54 1.23 5.28
N CYS A 88 -7.82 1.28 5.66
CA CYS A 88 -8.27 2.00 6.85
C CYS A 88 -7.67 1.42 8.13
N ILE A 89 -7.57 0.09 8.26
CA ILE A 89 -6.96 -0.56 9.42
C ILE A 89 -5.45 -0.28 9.47
N LEU A 90 -4.73 -0.37 8.34
CA LEU A 90 -3.28 -0.11 8.31
C LEU A 90 -2.94 1.35 8.59
N ILE A 91 -3.63 2.30 7.94
CA ILE A 91 -3.37 3.72 8.18
C ILE A 91 -3.84 4.13 9.57
N GLY A 92 -5.00 3.64 10.01
CA GLY A 92 -5.52 3.89 11.35
C GLY A 92 -4.60 3.34 12.45
N SER A 93 -4.09 2.11 12.28
CA SER A 93 -3.15 1.52 13.23
C SER A 93 -1.80 2.25 13.27
N MET A 94 -1.27 2.66 12.12
CA MET A 94 -0.05 3.47 12.07
C MET A 94 -0.24 4.82 12.76
N PHE A 95 -1.40 5.46 12.58
CA PHE A 95 -1.71 6.71 13.27
C PHE A 95 -1.82 6.48 14.78
N LEU A 96 -2.54 5.46 15.23
CA LEU A 96 -2.63 5.12 16.65
C LEU A 96 -1.26 4.80 17.27
N ASP A 97 -0.40 4.09 16.55
CA ASP A 97 0.97 3.77 16.98
C ASP A 97 1.80 5.05 17.16
N VAL A 98 1.79 5.96 16.17
CA VAL A 98 2.48 7.25 16.27
C VAL A 98 2.01 8.04 17.49
N PHE A 99 0.72 8.03 17.82
CA PHE A 99 0.20 8.76 18.97
C PHE A 99 0.50 8.08 20.30
N ASN A 100 0.50 6.74 20.34
CA ASN A 100 0.72 5.97 21.56
C ASN A 100 2.18 5.53 21.76
N ARG A 101 3.10 5.87 20.84
CA ARG A 101 4.51 5.51 20.97
C ARG A 101 5.08 6.10 22.25
N VAL A 102 5.53 5.23 23.13
CA VAL A 102 6.32 5.62 24.30
C VAL A 102 7.59 6.27 23.78
N LYS A 103 7.78 7.55 24.10
CA LYS A 103 9.05 8.21 23.85
C LYS A 103 10.05 7.62 24.84
N VAL A 104 10.94 6.75 24.35
CA VAL A 104 12.08 6.28 25.13
C VAL A 104 12.97 7.50 25.38
N GLY A 105 12.90 8.05 26.58
CA GLY A 105 13.68 9.22 26.97
C GLY A 105 15.14 8.85 27.27
N PRO A 106 16.03 9.85 27.39
CA PRO A 106 17.44 9.65 27.74
C PRO A 106 17.65 8.89 29.06
N ASP A 107 16.65 8.86 29.92
CA ASP A 107 16.59 8.12 31.19
C ASP A 107 16.60 6.60 31.00
N ALA A 108 16.03 6.06 29.92
CA ALA A 108 16.12 4.62 29.62
C ALA A 108 17.53 4.19 29.15
N LEU A 109 18.28 5.12 28.55
CA LEU A 109 19.65 4.92 28.05
C LEU A 109 20.67 5.15 29.16
N GLN A 110 20.36 6.02 30.12
CA GLN A 110 21.19 6.31 31.29
C GLN A 110 21.12 5.20 32.35
N ASN A 111 19.98 4.52 32.46
CA ASN A 111 19.76 3.46 33.47
C ASN A 111 20.20 2.07 32.98
N GLN A 112 20.53 1.90 31.70
CA GLN A 112 21.06 0.66 31.13
C GLN A 112 22.48 0.28 31.60
N PRO A 113 23.51 1.16 31.54
CA PRO A 113 24.87 0.79 31.97
C PRO A 113 24.91 0.43 33.46
N THR A 114 24.10 1.10 34.29
CA THR A 114 24.04 0.82 35.73
C THR A 114 23.36 -0.52 36.03
N GLN A 115 22.30 -0.90 35.30
CA GLN A 115 21.64 -2.19 35.49
C GLN A 115 22.48 -3.37 34.97
N GLU A 116 23.19 -3.24 33.85
CA GLU A 116 24.12 -4.29 33.41
C GLU A 116 25.23 -4.52 34.44
N THR A 117 25.80 -3.46 35.03
CA THR A 117 26.81 -3.61 36.09
C THR A 117 26.28 -4.21 37.39
N LEU A 118 25.02 -3.92 37.77
CA LEU A 118 24.38 -4.49 38.97
C LEU A 118 23.98 -5.96 38.78
N LEU A 119 23.72 -6.36 37.53
CA LEU A 119 23.40 -7.74 37.17
C LEU A 119 24.69 -8.59 37.12
N LEU A 120 25.79 -8.03 36.62
CA LEU A 120 27.12 -8.67 36.67
C LEU A 120 27.68 -8.76 38.10
N ASP A 121 27.47 -7.76 38.97
CA ASP A 121 27.89 -7.83 40.39
C ASP A 121 27.10 -8.87 41.19
N ARG A 122 25.83 -9.11 40.82
CA ARG A 122 25.01 -10.19 41.41
C ARG A 122 25.36 -11.58 40.91
N ASP A 123 25.95 -11.70 39.72
CA ASP A 123 26.40 -12.99 39.15
C ASP A 123 27.83 -13.36 39.62
N ILE A 124 28.62 -12.35 40.04
CA ILE A 124 29.98 -12.50 40.59
C ILE A 124 29.99 -12.72 42.11
N ARG A 125 28.87 -12.53 42.82
CA ARG A 125 28.71 -12.80 44.26
C ARG A 125 27.99 -14.13 44.51
#